data_AF-A0A9R1H0Z7-F1
#
_entry.id   AF-A0A9R1H0Z7-F1
#
_cell.length_a   1.000
_cell.length_b   1.000
_cell.length_c   1.000
_cell.angle_alpha   90.00
_cell.angle_beta   90.00
_cell.angle_gamma   90.00
#
_symmetry.space_group_name_H-M   'P 1'
#
loop_
_entity.id
_entity.type
_entity.pdbx_description
1 polymer ?
#
loop_
_entity_poly.entity_id
_entity_poly.type
_entity_poly.pdbx_seq_one_letter_code
_entity_poly.pdbx_strand_id
1 'polypeptide(L)'
;MDGKKPKIPADVRRASQWALVNASFHLFSFFAVRPSAAYAVAGYEATCSECVALTDKLSGLWLVMLWCAAAQAAAAGLALMLPCRDNANLALRVTIVGHYMYAVAVRLLLEADPGFLLGWIVGPASIVVFAGADFVCFRDLLQLGDD
;
A
#
# COMPACT_ATOMS: atom_id res chain seq x y z
N MET A 1 -17.81 26.42 31.08
CA MET A 1 -18.24 25.72 29.84
C MET A 1 -17.17 24.71 29.51
N ASP A 2 -17.31 23.48 29.99
CA ASP A 2 -16.41 22.38 29.62
C ASP A 2 -16.73 21.94 28.21
N GLY A 3 -15.98 22.47 27.25
CA GLY A 3 -16.01 22.02 25.86
C GLY A 3 -15.48 20.58 25.78
N LYS A 4 -16.36 19.60 25.97
CA LYS A 4 -16.05 18.20 25.65
C LYS A 4 -15.64 18.15 24.18
N LYS A 5 -14.36 17.88 23.91
CA LYS A 5 -13.87 17.66 22.56
C LYS A 5 -14.72 16.56 21.90
N PRO A 6 -15.21 16.77 20.66
CA PRO A 6 -15.97 15.75 19.96
C PRO A 6 -15.12 14.48 19.85
N LYS A 7 -15.67 13.36 20.32
CA LYS A 7 -14.98 12.06 20.35
C LYS A 7 -15.22 11.39 18.99
N ILE A 8 -14.15 11.15 18.24
CA ILE A 8 -14.25 10.47 16.94
C ILE A 8 -14.80 9.05 17.17
N PRO A 9 -15.84 8.64 16.43
CA PRO A 9 -16.37 7.28 16.46
C PRO A 9 -15.26 6.22 16.26
N ALA A 10 -15.36 5.08 16.94
CA ALA A 10 -14.27 4.11 17.01
C ALA A 10 -13.97 3.43 15.65
N ASP A 11 -15.02 3.24 14.86
CA ASP A 11 -15.06 2.82 13.47
C ASP A 11 -14.36 3.80 12.53
N VAL A 12 -14.75 5.08 12.57
CA VAL A 12 -14.11 6.15 11.77
C VAL A 12 -12.62 6.21 12.10
N ARG A 13 -12.27 6.12 13.39
CA ARG A 13 -10.87 6.10 13.82
C ARG A 13 -10.11 4.90 13.25
N ARG A 14 -10.69 3.70 13.28
CA ARG A 14 -10.04 2.47 12.76
C ARG A 14 -9.89 2.49 11.25
N ALA A 15 -10.93 2.85 10.50
CA ALA A 15 -10.83 2.98 9.05
C ALA A 15 -9.80 4.04 8.63
N SER A 16 -9.77 5.16 9.37
CA SER A 16 -8.76 6.22 9.14
C SER A 16 -7.35 5.73 9.45
N GLN A 17 -7.15 4.97 10.53
CA GLN A 17 -5.86 4.35 10.85
C GLN A 17 -5.45 3.36 9.75
N TRP A 18 -6.37 2.53 9.28
CA TRP A 18 -6.13 1.58 8.20
C TRP A 18 -5.68 2.28 6.91
N ALA A 19 -6.46 3.26 6.45
CA ALA A 19 -6.14 4.06 5.27
C ALA A 19 -4.80 4.81 5.43
N LEU A 20 -4.54 5.39 6.61
CA LEU A 20 -3.30 6.10 6.90
C LEU A 20 -2.08 5.17 6.87
N VAL A 21 -2.19 3.98 7.46
CA VAL A 21 -1.10 2.99 7.46
C VAL A 21 -0.79 2.53 6.03
N ASN A 22 -1.81 2.20 5.22
CA ASN A 22 -1.60 1.79 3.83
C ASN A 22 -1.05 2.92 2.96
N ALA A 23 -1.61 4.12 3.08
CA ALA A 23 -1.09 5.29 2.37
C ALA A 23 0.37 5.57 2.77
N SER A 24 0.69 5.50 4.06
CA SER A 24 2.07 5.72 4.55
C SER A 24 3.03 4.66 4.03
N PHE A 25 2.61 3.40 3.99
CA PHE A 25 3.41 2.31 3.43
C PHE A 25 3.71 2.52 1.94
N HIS A 26 2.69 2.83 1.14
CA HIS A 26 2.86 3.05 -0.29
C HIS A 26 3.62 4.35 -0.60
N LEU A 27 3.43 5.41 0.18
CA LEU A 27 4.22 6.64 0.09
C LEU A 27 5.68 6.40 0.47
N PHE A 28 5.95 5.70 1.56
CA PHE A 28 7.30 5.33 1.96
C PHE A 28 7.98 4.52 0.85
N SER A 29 7.27 3.54 0.29
CA SER A 29 7.79 2.75 -0.83
C SER A 29 8.08 3.62 -2.06
N PHE A 30 7.17 4.56 -2.39
CA PHE A 30 7.35 5.48 -3.50
C PHE A 30 8.52 6.44 -3.30
N PHE A 31 8.71 7.01 -2.10
CA PHE A 31 9.71 8.06 -1.87
C PHE A 31 11.06 7.54 -1.39
N ALA A 32 11.12 6.42 -0.66
CA ALA A 32 12.37 5.89 -0.10
C ALA A 32 12.95 4.76 -0.95
N VAL A 33 12.10 3.87 -1.48
CA VAL A 33 12.55 2.68 -2.23
C VAL A 33 12.75 3.00 -3.71
N ARG A 34 11.90 3.84 -4.31
CA ARG A 34 12.05 4.20 -5.73
C ARG A 34 13.38 4.89 -6.05
N PRO A 35 13.88 5.89 -5.28
CA PRO A 35 15.16 6.51 -5.61
C PRO A 35 16.33 5.54 -5.43
N SER A 36 16.31 4.72 -4.36
CA SER A 36 17.35 3.71 -4.13
C SER A 36 17.35 2.63 -5.22
N ALA A 37 16.18 2.22 -5.70
CA ALA A 37 16.04 1.37 -6.87
C ALA A 37 16.57 2.04 -8.15
N ALA A 38 16.26 3.31 -8.38
CA ALA A 38 16.78 4.05 -9.52
C ALA A 38 18.31 4.16 -9.48
N TYR A 39 18.92 4.35 -8.31
CA TYR A 39 20.38 4.30 -8.14
C TYR A 39 20.96 2.92 -8.42
N ALA A 40 20.32 1.84 -7.97
CA ALA A 40 20.77 0.48 -8.25
C ALA A 40 20.73 0.18 -9.76
N VAL A 41 19.65 0.57 -10.45
CA VAL A 41 19.51 0.43 -11.90
C VAL A 41 20.50 1.33 -12.65
N ALA A 42 20.71 2.58 -12.20
CA ALA A 42 21.68 3.51 -12.78
C ALA A 42 23.14 3.09 -12.57
N GLY A 43 23.45 2.35 -11.50
CA GLY A 43 24.77 1.72 -11.33
C GLY A 43 25.08 0.67 -12.41
N TYR A 44 24.04 0.13 -13.05
CA TYR A 44 24.11 -0.80 -14.18
C TYR A 44 24.07 -0.09 -15.55
N GLU A 45 23.78 1.23 -15.59
CA GLU A 45 23.41 2.03 -16.79
C GLU A 45 24.55 2.41 -17.74
N ALA A 46 25.66 1.69 -17.79
CA ALA A 46 26.50 1.82 -18.98
C ALA A 46 25.82 1.09 -20.17
N THR A 47 24.84 1.75 -20.82
CA THR A 47 24.32 1.50 -22.20
C THR A 47 23.26 0.41 -22.46
N CYS A 48 22.34 0.06 -21.54
CA CYS A 48 21.33 -0.99 -21.80
C CYS A 48 19.89 -0.46 -21.95
N SER A 49 19.25 -0.73 -23.10
CA SER A 49 17.84 -0.41 -23.39
C SER A 49 16.85 -1.10 -22.44
N GLU A 50 17.23 -2.24 -21.85
CA GLU A 50 16.40 -2.99 -20.89
C GLU A 50 16.29 -2.26 -19.54
N CYS A 51 17.30 -1.46 -19.16
CA CYS A 51 17.29 -0.69 -17.90
C CYS A 51 16.26 0.44 -17.91
N VAL A 52 16.09 1.10 -19.07
CA VAL A 52 15.06 2.15 -19.26
C VAL A 52 13.66 1.53 -19.15
N ALA A 53 13.43 0.40 -19.83
CA ALA A 53 12.15 -0.30 -19.77
C ALA A 53 11.80 -0.80 -18.36
N LEU A 54 12.81 -1.27 -17.61
CA LEU A 54 12.63 -1.66 -16.20
C LEU A 54 12.26 -0.46 -15.32
N THR A 55 12.93 0.69 -15.50
CA THR A 55 12.67 1.92 -14.73
C THR A 55 11.25 2.44 -14.97
N ASP A 56 10.77 2.43 -16.21
CA ASP A 56 9.41 2.82 -16.57
C ASP A 56 8.39 1.85 -15.96
N LYS A 57 8.66 0.55 -16.03
CA LYS A 57 7.80 -0.49 -15.43
C LYS A 57 7.70 -0.34 -13.91
N LEU A 58 8.82 -0.12 -13.22
CA LEU A 58 8.84 0.13 -11.77
C LEU A 58 8.07 1.42 -11.42
N SER A 59 8.26 2.49 -12.19
CA SER A 59 7.52 3.74 -12.00
C SER A 59 6.01 3.55 -12.16
N GLY A 60 5.58 2.76 -13.16
CA GLY A 60 4.18 2.39 -13.35
C GLY A 60 3.60 1.62 -12.16
N LEU A 61 4.34 0.63 -11.64
CA LEU A 61 3.92 -0.14 -10.46
C LEU A 61 3.75 0.75 -9.22
N TRP A 62 4.68 1.68 -8.99
CA TRP A 62 4.60 2.63 -7.88
C TRP A 62 3.40 3.58 -7.99
N LEU A 63 3.07 4.05 -9.20
CA LEU A 63 1.87 4.85 -9.43
C LEU A 63 0.59 4.06 -9.18
N VAL A 64 0.52 2.81 -9.64
CA VAL A 64 -0.63 1.93 -9.38
C VAL A 64 -0.82 1.70 -7.88
N MET A 65 0.26 1.48 -7.12
CA MET A 65 0.19 1.34 -5.66
C MET A 65 -0.36 2.58 -4.96
N LEU A 66 0.09 3.78 -5.35
CA LEU A 66 -0.45 5.03 -4.80
C LEU A 66 -1.95 5.17 -5.12
N TRP A 67 -2.33 4.80 -6.34
CA TRP A 67 -3.73 4.79 -6.74
C TRP A 67 -4.55 3.78 -5.92
N CYS A 68 -4.03 2.57 -5.70
CA CYS A 68 -4.67 1.57 -4.83
C CYS A 68 -4.87 2.10 -3.41
N ALA A 69 -3.87 2.77 -2.83
CA ALA A 69 -4.01 3.36 -1.50
C ALA A 69 -5.15 4.39 -1.44
N ALA A 70 -5.23 5.27 -2.45
CA ALA A 70 -6.30 6.27 -2.53
C ALA A 70 -7.68 5.63 -2.74
N ALA A 71 -7.79 4.67 -3.66
CA ALA A 71 -9.02 3.96 -3.94
C ALA A 71 -9.50 3.12 -2.74
N GLN A 72 -8.58 2.50 -1.99
CA GLN A 72 -8.90 1.79 -0.76
C GLN A 72 -9.43 2.75 0.32
N ALA A 73 -8.76 3.87 0.54
CA ALA A 73 -9.21 4.88 1.50
C ALA A 73 -10.63 5.38 1.15
N ALA A 74 -10.89 5.64 -0.13
CA ALA A 74 -12.21 6.02 -0.61
C ALA A 74 -13.26 4.92 -0.39
N ALA A 75 -12.95 3.67 -0.70
CA ALA A 75 -13.87 2.54 -0.49
C ALA A 75 -14.17 2.29 1.00
N ALA A 76 -13.17 2.41 1.86
CA ALA A 76 -13.34 2.32 3.31
C ALA A 76 -14.21 3.48 3.85
N GLY A 77 -14.00 4.70 3.35
CA GLY A 77 -14.85 5.85 3.66
C GLY A 77 -16.30 5.65 3.20
N LEU A 78 -16.49 5.13 1.98
CA LEU A 78 -17.82 4.78 1.47
C LEU A 78 -18.50 3.70 2.31
N ALA A 79 -17.76 2.69 2.77
CA ALA A 79 -18.30 1.65 3.65
C ALA A 79 -18.76 2.21 5.01
N LEU A 80 -18.14 3.29 5.51
CA LEU A 80 -18.58 3.99 6.72
C LEU A 80 -19.81 4.88 6.48
N MET A 81 -19.88 5.55 5.33
CA MET A 81 -21.01 6.45 5.01
C MET A 81 -22.25 5.67 4.57
N LEU A 82 -22.04 4.56 3.87
CA LEU A 82 -23.04 3.69 3.28
C LEU A 82 -22.65 2.25 3.66
N PRO A 83 -23.14 1.73 4.81
CA PRO A 83 -22.80 0.40 5.30
C PRO A 83 -23.28 -0.66 4.31
N CYS A 84 -22.40 -0.95 3.37
CA CYS A 84 -22.59 -1.92 2.30
C CYS A 84 -21.35 -2.79 2.28
N ARG A 85 -21.56 -4.10 2.49
CA ARG A 85 -20.48 -5.10 2.50
C ARG A 85 -19.66 -5.06 1.21
N ASP A 86 -20.25 -4.64 0.08
CA ASP A 86 -19.54 -4.50 -1.19
C ASP A 86 -18.45 -3.42 -1.15
N ASN A 87 -18.66 -2.32 -0.44
CA ASN A 87 -17.64 -1.26 -0.29
C ASN A 87 -16.48 -1.73 0.59
N ALA A 88 -16.76 -2.47 1.67
CA ALA A 88 -15.73 -3.07 2.51
C ALA A 88 -14.93 -4.12 1.72
N ASN A 89 -15.62 -4.96 0.95
CA ASN A 89 -15.00 -5.95 0.06
C ASN A 89 -14.16 -5.28 -1.02
N LEU A 90 -14.63 -4.17 -1.60
CA LEU A 90 -13.88 -3.38 -2.56
C LEU A 90 -12.61 -2.82 -1.93
N ALA A 91 -12.68 -2.26 -0.72
CA ALA A 91 -11.51 -1.76 0.00
C ALA A 91 -10.45 -2.85 0.17
N LEU A 92 -10.85 -4.05 0.62
CA LEU A 92 -9.93 -5.20 0.74
C LEU A 92 -9.34 -5.63 -0.60
N ARG A 93 -10.16 -5.75 -1.65
CA ARG A 93 -9.69 -6.14 -3.00
C ARG A 93 -8.64 -5.16 -3.52
N VAL A 94 -8.89 -3.86 -3.37
CA VAL A 94 -7.96 -2.82 -3.80
C VAL A 94 -6.65 -2.88 -2.99
N THR A 95 -6.71 -3.14 -1.69
CA THR A 95 -5.52 -3.39 -0.87
C THR A 95 -4.70 -4.58 -1.38
N ILE A 96 -5.36 -5.71 -1.66
CA ILE A 96 -4.69 -6.92 -2.18
C ILE A 96 -3.98 -6.62 -3.50
N VAL A 97 -4.62 -5.87 -4.40
CA VAL A 97 -3.99 -5.42 -5.65
C VAL A 97 -2.76 -4.56 -5.36
N GLY A 98 -2.84 -3.62 -4.42
CA GLY A 98 -1.70 -2.80 -3.99
C GLY A 98 -0.51 -3.63 -3.52
N HIS A 99 -0.74 -4.62 -2.64
CA HIS A 99 0.30 -5.53 -2.15
C HIS A 99 0.85 -6.45 -3.23
N TYR A 100 0.01 -6.91 -4.15
CA TYR A 100 0.46 -7.70 -5.28
C TYR A 100 1.42 -6.89 -6.17
N MET A 101 1.06 -5.64 -6.48
CA MET A 101 1.93 -4.74 -7.25
C MET A 101 3.24 -4.44 -6.52
N TYR A 102 3.20 -4.30 -5.18
CA TYR A 102 4.40 -4.20 -4.36
C TYR A 102 5.31 -5.44 -4.48
N ALA A 103 4.73 -6.64 -4.37
CA ALA A 103 5.48 -7.89 -4.50
C ALA A 103 6.11 -8.04 -5.89
N VAL A 104 5.40 -7.63 -6.95
CA VAL A 104 5.97 -7.58 -8.31
C VAL A 104 7.12 -6.59 -8.39
N ALA A 105 6.99 -5.39 -7.81
CA ALA A 105 8.06 -4.40 -7.80
C ALA A 105 9.31 -4.90 -7.04
N VAL A 106 9.13 -5.52 -5.88
CA VAL A 106 10.24 -6.14 -5.12
C VAL A 106 10.91 -7.24 -5.93
N ARG A 107 10.14 -8.11 -6.59
CA ARG A 107 10.72 -9.18 -7.44
C ARG A 107 11.55 -8.62 -8.57
N LEU A 108 11.02 -7.66 -9.32
CA LEU A 108 11.76 -7.02 -10.42
C LEU A 108 13.03 -6.32 -9.93
N LEU A 109 12.99 -5.73 -8.74
CA LEU A 109 14.16 -5.10 -8.15
C LEU A 109 15.23 -6.12 -7.74
N LEU A 110 14.82 -7.25 -7.17
CA LEU A 110 15.72 -8.36 -6.82
C LEU A 110 16.29 -9.09 -8.04
N GLU A 111 15.55 -9.15 -9.15
CA GLU A 111 16.03 -9.67 -10.42
C GLU A 111 17.08 -8.74 -11.05
N ALA A 112 16.89 -7.42 -10.92
CA ALA A 112 17.82 -6.41 -11.44
C ALA A 112 19.08 -6.24 -10.58
N ASP A 113 18.93 -6.32 -9.26
CA ASP A 113 20.03 -6.28 -8.30
C ASP A 113 19.81 -7.32 -7.19
N PRO A 114 20.35 -8.54 -7.34
CA PRO A 114 20.30 -9.57 -6.31
C PRO A 114 21.00 -9.17 -5.01
N GLY A 115 21.90 -8.18 -5.06
CA GLY A 115 22.63 -7.62 -3.92
C GLY A 115 21.81 -6.60 -3.12
N PHE A 116 20.60 -6.27 -3.54
CA PHE A 116 19.73 -5.32 -2.86
C PHE A 116 19.13 -5.92 -1.57
N LEU A 117 19.94 -5.92 -0.51
CA LEU A 117 19.62 -6.47 0.83
C LEU A 117 18.30 -5.91 1.41
N LEU A 118 18.01 -4.64 1.13
CA LEU A 118 16.76 -3.98 1.52
C LEU A 118 15.55 -4.70 0.92
N GLY A 119 15.60 -5.10 -0.35
CA GLY A 119 14.52 -5.84 -1.01
C GLY A 119 14.33 -7.24 -0.44
N TRP A 120 15.42 -7.93 -0.10
CA TRP A 120 15.38 -9.28 0.45
C TRP A 120 14.78 -9.34 1.85
N ILE A 121 15.10 -8.36 2.69
CA ILE A 121 14.69 -8.37 4.10
C ILE A 121 13.38 -7.59 4.28
N VAL A 122 13.33 -6.35 3.79
CA VAL A 122 12.19 -5.45 4.04
C VAL A 122 11.01 -5.78 3.13
N GLY A 123 11.25 -6.30 1.92
CA GLY A 123 10.19 -6.65 0.97
C GLY A 123 9.21 -7.70 1.51
N PRO A 124 9.65 -8.94 1.79
CA PRO A 124 8.78 -9.98 2.33
C PRO A 124 8.20 -9.63 3.71
N ALA A 125 9.00 -9.03 4.59
CA ALA A 125 8.57 -8.66 5.94
C ALA A 125 7.43 -7.63 5.91
N SER A 126 7.52 -6.63 5.03
CA SER A 126 6.46 -5.63 4.88
C SER A 126 5.17 -6.25 4.36
N ILE A 127 5.21 -7.12 3.35
CA ILE A 127 4.02 -7.83 2.85
C ILE A 127 3.28 -8.54 3.99
N VAL A 128 4.00 -9.30 4.83
CA VAL A 128 3.37 -10.06 5.93
C VAL A 128 2.76 -9.14 6.98
N VAL A 129 3.49 -8.11 7.40
CA VAL A 129 3.04 -7.18 8.46
C VAL A 129 1.82 -6.38 7.98
N PHE A 130 1.87 -5.81 6.77
CA PHE A 130 0.78 -4.98 6.27
C PHE A 130 -0.44 -5.81 5.90
N ALA A 131 -0.28 -6.97 5.25
CA ALA A 131 -1.42 -7.86 4.97
C ALA A 131 -2.12 -8.30 6.26
N GLY A 132 -1.36 -8.62 7.32
CA GLY A 132 -1.92 -8.92 8.63
C GLY A 132 -2.76 -7.76 9.21
N ALA A 133 -2.23 -6.54 9.15
CA ALA A 133 -2.95 -5.34 9.58
C ALA A 133 -4.23 -5.11 8.77
N ASP A 134 -4.19 -5.33 7.47
CA ASP A 134 -5.35 -5.18 6.58
C ASP A 134 -6.50 -6.13 6.93
N PHE A 135 -6.19 -7.39 7.22
CA PHE A 135 -7.22 -8.36 7.62
C PHE A 135 -7.90 -7.99 8.94
N VAL A 136 -7.13 -7.48 9.90
CA VAL A 136 -7.70 -7.01 11.18
C VAL A 136 -8.62 -5.81 10.94
N CYS A 137 -8.16 -4.82 10.18
CA CYS A 137 -8.95 -3.62 9.88
C CYS A 137 -10.21 -3.94 9.04
N PHE A 138 -10.10 -4.83 8.07
CA PHE A 138 -11.23 -5.28 7.25
C PHE A 138 -12.29 -6.01 8.07
N ARG A 139 -11.88 -6.93 8.96
CA ARG A 139 -12.80 -7.64 9.86
C ARG A 139 -13.57 -6.65 10.74
N ASP A 140 -12.86 -5.69 11.32
CA ASP A 140 -13.48 -4.65 12.15
C ASP A 140 -14.48 -3.80 11.33
N LEU A 141 -14.19 -3.53 10.05
CA LEU A 141 -15.10 -2.84 9.13
C LEU A 141 -16.38 -3.64 8.80
N LEU A 142 -16.27 -4.97 8.67
CA LEU A 142 -17.42 -5.83 8.41
C LEU A 142 -18.37 -5.92 9.62
N GLN A 143 -17.82 -5.96 10.83
CA GLN A 143 -18.60 -6.05 12.07
C GLN A 143 -19.50 -4.81 12.29
N LEU A 144 -19.20 -3.67 11.64
CA LEU A 144 -20.03 -2.47 11.67
C LEU A 144 -21.27 -2.52 10.79
N GLY A 145 -21.31 -3.38 9.77
CA GLY A 145 -22.46 -3.53 8.88
C GLY A 145 -23.54 -4.46 9.41
N ASP A 146 -23.32 -5.06 10.57
CA ASP A 146 -24.20 -6.08 11.19
C ASP A 146 -24.97 -5.55 12.43
N ASP A 147 -24.80 -4.26 12.76
CA ASP A 147 -25.51 -3.53 13.83
C ASP A 147 -26.59 -2.59 13.24
#